data_AF-A0A9W8BLT1-F1
#
_entry.id   AF-A0A9W8BLT1-F1
#
_cell.length_a   1.000
_cell.length_b   1.000
_cell.length_c   1.000
_cell.angle_alpha   90.00
_cell.angle_beta   90.00
_cell.angle_gamma   90.00
#
_symmetry.space_group_name_H-M   'P 1'
#
loop_
_entity.id
_entity.type
_entity.pdbx_description
1 polymer ?
#
loop_
_entity_poly.entity_id
_entity_poly.type
_entity_poly.pdbx_seq_one_letter_code
_entity_poly.pdbx_strand_id
1 'polypeptide(L)'
;MRALFSPRLCLVRAAQQARAIHVSAIQQAGRSKDNRVNFKRYASINRKEHAAIYDDQDQNYRMDMMEGWDSDDHHTYGHLLMESVRDVRRYVRQMKFEHPTLAEHAKPFRPPPTSHMLQFERSVTMGEKHLAGDRKVVLRVQVARLGLKGPALHKFVLLAGSRYNPETDELKMSESRETSSLLNKKRLADTLSALIAEARTTDDTFADVSLNFDYYDYKPKPKFPLEWLPKTQ
;
A
#
# COMPACT_ATOMS: atom_id res chain seq x y z
N MET A 1 14.78 15.00 34.74
CA MET A 1 14.30 13.88 33.90
C MET A 1 15.32 13.66 32.78
N ARG A 2 16.28 12.75 32.97
CA ARG A 2 17.30 12.42 31.96
C ARG A 2 16.78 11.26 31.10
N ALA A 3 16.79 11.46 29.79
CA ALA A 3 16.36 10.50 28.79
C ALA A 3 17.34 9.31 28.73
N LEU A 4 16.81 8.09 28.86
CA LEU A 4 17.53 6.86 28.56
C LEU A 4 17.30 6.55 27.07
N PHE A 5 18.29 6.87 26.24
CA PHE A 5 18.39 6.37 24.87
C PHE A 5 18.90 4.94 24.92
N SER A 6 18.08 3.98 24.46
CA SER A 6 18.52 2.62 24.14
C SER A 6 19.22 2.64 22.77
N PRO A 7 20.47 2.15 22.65
CA PRO A 7 21.07 1.95 21.35
C PRO A 7 20.56 0.62 20.77
N ARG A 8 19.97 0.71 19.58
CA ARG A 8 19.61 -0.43 18.73
C ARG A 8 20.83 -1.32 18.50
N LEU A 9 20.68 -2.63 18.74
CA LEU A 9 21.62 -3.67 18.30
C LEU A 9 21.83 -3.55 16.79
N CYS A 10 23.02 -3.10 16.40
CA CYS A 10 23.44 -2.94 15.01
C CYS A 10 24.35 -4.12 14.63
N LEU A 11 23.75 -5.25 14.29
CA LEU A 11 24.46 -6.49 13.88
C LEU A 11 25.02 -6.42 12.43
N VAL A 12 25.52 -5.26 11.98
CA VAL A 12 26.06 -5.09 10.61
C VAL A 12 27.52 -4.58 10.58
N ARG A 13 28.17 -4.38 11.73
CA ARG A 13 29.47 -3.68 11.78
C ARG A 13 30.73 -4.52 11.48
N ALA A 14 30.70 -5.84 11.66
CA ALA A 14 31.93 -6.65 11.52
C ALA A 14 32.45 -6.69 10.06
N ALA A 15 31.55 -6.81 9.08
CA ALA A 15 31.94 -6.84 7.66
C ALA A 15 32.44 -5.47 7.13
N GLN A 16 32.07 -4.35 7.79
CA GLN A 16 32.51 -3.01 7.40
C GLN A 16 33.97 -2.75 7.78
N GLN A 17 34.44 -3.27 8.92
CA GLN A 17 35.83 -3.09 9.36
C GLN A 17 36.82 -3.81 8.44
N ALA A 18 36.52 -5.05 8.03
CA ALA A 18 37.35 -5.79 7.08
C ALA A 18 37.37 -5.15 5.66
N ARG A 19 36.25 -4.55 5.22
CA ARG A 19 36.20 -3.82 3.93
C ARG A 19 36.99 -2.51 3.94
N ALA A 20 37.06 -1.81 5.08
CA ALA A 20 37.78 -0.54 5.20
C ALA A 20 39.31 -0.71 5.01
N ILE A 21 39.88 -1.84 5.46
CA ILE A 21 41.30 -2.18 5.31
C ILE A 21 41.69 -2.35 3.83
N HIS A 22 40.78 -2.88 3.00
CA HIS A 22 41.03 -3.07 1.57
C HIS A 22 40.97 -1.76 0.75
N VAL A 23 40.28 -0.71 1.22
CA VAL A 23 40.13 0.56 0.49
C VAL A 23 41.32 1.50 0.73
N SER A 24 41.93 1.47 1.91
CA SER A 24 43.11 2.29 2.25
C SER A 24 44.38 1.86 1.48
N ALA A 25 44.47 0.59 1.12
CA ALA A 25 45.49 -0.03 0.27
C ALA A 25 45.74 0.70 -1.06
N ILE A 26 44.66 0.94 -1.79
CA ILE A 26 44.69 1.47 -3.16
C ILE A 26 44.98 2.98 -3.11
N GLN A 27 44.61 3.65 -2.02
CA GLN A 27 44.86 5.08 -1.80
C GLN A 27 46.29 5.35 -1.30
N GLN A 28 46.91 4.45 -0.53
CA GLN A 28 48.30 4.58 -0.09
C GLN A 28 49.33 4.10 -1.12
N ALA A 29 48.92 3.28 -2.09
CA ALA A 29 49.76 2.92 -3.23
C ALA A 29 49.82 4.08 -4.24
N GLY A 30 50.61 5.10 -3.90
CA GLY A 30 50.99 6.16 -4.83
C GLY A 30 51.53 5.57 -6.14
N ARG A 31 50.99 6.06 -7.25
CA ARG A 31 51.31 5.66 -8.63
C ARG A 31 52.68 6.23 -9.05
N SER A 32 53.75 5.90 -8.33
CA SER A 32 55.12 6.35 -8.60
C SER A 32 55.94 5.22 -9.25
N LYS A 33 56.63 5.52 -10.36
CA LYS A 33 57.46 4.55 -11.11
C LYS A 33 58.63 3.99 -10.28
N ASP A 34 59.09 4.75 -9.28
CA ASP A 34 60.28 4.42 -8.48
C ASP A 34 59.95 3.65 -7.20
N ASN A 35 58.67 3.54 -6.85
CA ASN A 35 58.22 2.87 -5.63
C ASN A 35 57.38 1.63 -5.99
N ARG A 36 58.05 0.60 -6.51
CA ARG A 36 57.39 -0.69 -6.79
C ARG A 36 56.92 -1.29 -5.47
N VAL A 37 55.62 -1.22 -5.20
CA VAL A 37 54.98 -1.92 -4.09
C VAL A 37 55.35 -3.39 -4.22
N ASN A 38 56.09 -3.92 -3.25
CA ASN A 38 56.39 -5.34 -3.22
C ASN A 38 55.08 -6.07 -2.88
N PHE A 39 54.31 -6.41 -3.91
CA PHE A 39 52.98 -7.02 -3.79
C PHE A 39 53.00 -8.28 -2.92
N LYS A 40 54.12 -9.03 -2.90
CA LYS A 40 54.27 -10.19 -2.01
C LYS A 40 54.34 -9.77 -0.54
N ARG A 41 55.10 -8.72 -0.22
CA ARG A 41 55.21 -8.16 1.14
C ARG A 41 53.90 -7.47 1.58
N TYR A 42 53.26 -6.77 0.66
CA TYR A 42 51.95 -6.14 0.92
C TYR A 42 50.86 -7.19 1.19
N ALA A 43 50.75 -8.20 0.32
CA ALA A 43 49.79 -9.28 0.50
C ALA A 43 50.08 -10.12 1.77
N SER A 44 51.34 -10.28 2.16
CA SER A 44 51.69 -11.01 3.39
C SER A 44 51.38 -10.22 4.66
N ILE A 45 51.59 -8.89 4.66
CA ILE A 45 51.21 -8.01 5.77
C ILE A 45 49.70 -7.99 5.93
N ASN A 46 48.94 -7.73 4.85
CA ASN A 46 47.48 -7.75 4.90
C ASN A 46 46.94 -9.12 5.32
N ARG A 47 47.54 -10.23 4.86
CA ARG A 47 47.12 -11.57 5.29
C ARG A 47 47.31 -11.76 6.79
N LYS A 48 48.41 -11.26 7.37
CA LYS A 48 48.66 -11.32 8.81
C LYS A 48 47.68 -10.43 9.59
N GLU A 49 47.40 -9.23 9.10
CA GLU A 49 46.43 -8.32 9.74
C GLU A 49 45.00 -8.89 9.69
N HIS A 50 44.59 -9.44 8.55
CA HIS A 50 43.32 -10.15 8.45
C HIS A 50 43.28 -11.39 9.35
N ALA A 51 44.35 -12.19 9.39
CA ALA A 51 44.43 -13.34 10.29
C ALA A 51 44.31 -12.91 11.76
N ALA A 52 44.97 -11.81 12.16
CA ALA A 52 44.88 -11.28 13.52
C ALA A 52 43.46 -10.84 13.91
N ILE A 53 42.67 -10.28 12.97
CA ILE A 53 41.27 -9.92 13.23
C ILE A 53 40.42 -11.18 13.44
N TYR A 54 40.65 -12.24 12.67
CA TYR A 54 39.96 -13.52 12.86
C TYR A 54 40.40 -14.19 14.16
N ASP A 55 41.69 -14.15 14.50
CA ASP A 55 42.22 -14.69 15.77
C ASP A 55 41.67 -13.95 17.00
N ASP A 56 41.43 -12.64 16.91
CA ASP A 56 40.82 -11.83 17.97
C ASP A 56 39.32 -12.11 18.10
N GLN A 57 38.63 -12.31 16.98
CA GLN A 57 37.22 -12.74 16.98
C GLN A 57 37.07 -14.16 17.55
N ASP A 58 37.95 -15.09 17.17
CA ASP A 58 37.94 -16.46 17.66
C ASP A 58 38.30 -16.53 19.15
N GLN A 59 39.13 -15.63 19.66
CA GLN A 59 39.41 -15.51 21.10
C GLN A 59 38.14 -15.23 21.92
N ASN A 60 37.21 -14.42 21.41
CA ASN A 60 35.92 -14.19 22.07
C ASN A 60 35.02 -15.44 22.10
N TYR A 61 35.30 -16.42 21.24
CA TYR A 61 34.59 -17.72 21.21
C TYR A 61 35.37 -18.86 21.86
N ARG A 62 36.55 -18.60 22.46
CA ARG A 62 37.30 -19.60 23.22
C ARG A 62 36.63 -19.85 24.56
N MET A 63 36.08 -21.04 24.75
CA MET A 63 35.34 -21.45 25.95
C MET A 63 36.12 -21.21 27.25
N ASP A 64 37.44 -21.40 27.25
CA ASP A 64 38.30 -21.20 28.42
C ASP A 64 38.45 -19.73 28.85
N MET A 65 38.21 -18.80 27.91
CA MET A 65 38.31 -17.35 28.12
C MET A 65 36.93 -16.68 28.23
N MET A 66 35.85 -17.45 28.05
CA MET A 66 34.49 -16.95 28.29
C MET A 66 34.24 -16.86 29.79
N GLU A 67 33.57 -15.79 30.19
CA GLU A 67 33.02 -15.70 31.53
C GLU A 67 32.00 -16.83 31.73
N GLY A 68 31.97 -17.39 32.95
CA GLY A 68 30.97 -18.38 33.32
C GLY A 68 29.55 -17.81 33.18
N TRP A 69 28.57 -18.66 32.89
CA TRP A 69 27.19 -18.20 32.80
C TRP A 69 26.59 -18.02 34.20
N ASP A 70 26.28 -16.77 34.56
CA ASP A 70 25.77 -16.37 35.87
C ASP A 70 24.23 -16.43 36.00
N SER A 71 23.54 -17.05 35.04
CA SER A 71 22.06 -17.12 35.03
C SER A 71 21.33 -15.78 34.99
N ASP A 72 21.97 -14.73 34.49
CA ASP A 72 21.48 -13.35 34.46
C ASP A 72 20.72 -12.98 33.19
N ASP A 73 20.90 -13.74 32.10
CA ASP A 73 20.25 -13.48 30.81
C ASP A 73 19.50 -14.68 30.23
N HIS A 74 18.57 -14.40 29.30
CA HIS A 74 17.82 -15.43 28.56
C HIS A 74 18.47 -15.74 27.21
N HIS A 75 18.15 -16.91 26.66
CA HIS A 75 18.48 -17.21 25.26
C HIS A 75 17.71 -16.28 24.31
N THR A 76 18.16 -16.17 23.06
CA THR A 76 17.56 -15.30 22.03
C THR A 76 16.03 -15.44 21.91
N TYR A 77 15.50 -16.67 21.93
CA TYR A 77 14.04 -16.88 21.90
C TYR A 77 13.29 -16.29 23.11
N GLY A 78 13.92 -16.24 24.28
CA GLY A 78 13.37 -15.65 25.49
C GLY A 78 13.26 -14.14 25.34
N HIS A 79 14.27 -13.50 24.76
CA HIS A 79 14.19 -12.07 24.42
C HIS A 79 13.09 -11.77 23.42
N LEU A 80 12.94 -12.57 22.36
CA LEU A 80 11.89 -12.39 21.36
C LEU A 80 10.49 -12.50 22.01
N LEU A 81 10.29 -13.47 22.90
CA LEU A 81 9.05 -13.60 23.65
C LEU A 81 8.82 -12.38 24.56
N MET A 82 9.83 -11.95 25.30
CA MET A 82 9.75 -10.76 26.17
C MET A 82 9.45 -9.49 25.37
N GLU A 83 10.00 -9.34 24.16
CA GLU A 83 9.70 -8.25 23.24
C GLU A 83 8.23 -8.29 22.80
N SER A 84 7.70 -9.45 22.41
CA SER A 84 6.27 -9.57 22.07
C SER A 84 5.35 -9.19 23.25
N VAL A 85 5.73 -9.56 24.48
CA VAL A 85 4.98 -9.19 25.69
C VAL A 85 5.01 -7.68 25.89
N ARG A 86 6.15 -7.03 25.65
CA ARG A 86 6.29 -5.57 25.73
C ARG A 86 5.43 -4.86 24.69
N ASP A 87 5.37 -5.38 23.47
CA ASP A 87 4.51 -4.85 22.41
C ASP A 87 3.03 -4.95 22.77
N VAL A 88 2.56 -6.11 23.26
CA VAL A 88 1.18 -6.26 23.74
C VAL A 88 0.87 -5.25 24.85
N ARG A 89 1.78 -5.10 25.82
CA ARG A 89 1.60 -4.11 26.91
C ARG A 89 1.56 -2.67 26.39
N ARG A 90 2.30 -2.35 25.33
CA ARG A 90 2.24 -1.05 24.65
C ARG A 90 0.84 -0.80 24.08
N TYR A 91 0.27 -1.77 23.36
CA TYR A 91 -1.08 -1.63 22.81
C TYR A 91 -2.16 -1.55 23.89
N VAL A 92 -2.07 -2.36 24.96
CA VAL A 92 -3.01 -2.30 26.08
C VAL A 92 -2.99 -0.91 26.76
N ARG A 93 -1.80 -0.33 26.91
CA ARG A 93 -1.65 1.03 27.44
C ARG A 93 -2.31 2.06 26.52
N GLN A 94 -2.05 1.98 25.22
CA GLN A 94 -2.65 2.84 24.21
C GLN A 94 -4.19 2.74 24.22
N MET A 95 -4.75 1.53 24.31
CA MET A 95 -6.20 1.33 24.43
C MET A 95 -6.78 1.97 25.70
N LYS A 96 -6.07 1.91 26.81
CA LYS A 96 -6.57 2.44 28.09
C LYS A 96 -6.51 3.96 28.17
N PHE A 97 -5.43 4.56 27.66
CA PHE A 97 -5.15 5.99 27.90
C PHE A 97 -5.30 6.87 26.66
N GLU A 98 -5.04 6.35 25.46
CA GLU A 98 -5.10 7.13 24.21
C GLU A 98 -6.41 6.92 23.45
N HIS A 99 -6.96 5.69 23.39
CA HIS A 99 -8.22 5.48 22.65
C HIS A 99 -9.40 6.31 23.18
N PRO A 100 -9.58 6.52 24.51
CA PRO A 100 -10.67 7.37 25.00
C PRO A 100 -10.59 8.82 24.50
N THR A 101 -9.39 9.34 24.22
CA THR A 101 -9.24 10.72 23.70
C THR A 101 -9.68 10.82 22.24
N LEU A 102 -9.68 9.71 21.48
CA LEU A 102 -10.23 9.69 20.11
C LEU A 102 -11.74 9.92 20.08
N ALA A 103 -12.45 9.60 21.18
CA ALA A 103 -13.90 9.83 21.27
C ALA A 103 -14.24 11.33 21.19
N GLU A 104 -13.36 12.21 21.67
CA GLU A 104 -13.53 13.67 21.60
C GLU A 104 -13.52 14.19 20.15
N HIS A 105 -12.87 13.46 19.23
CA HIS A 105 -12.78 13.82 17.82
C HIS A 105 -13.78 13.05 16.93
N ALA A 106 -14.62 12.20 17.52
CA ALA A 106 -15.61 11.43 16.79
C ALA A 106 -16.70 12.34 16.22
N LYS A 107 -17.00 12.20 14.92
CA LYS A 107 -18.09 12.89 14.24
C LYS A 107 -19.20 11.87 13.94
N PRO A 108 -20.47 12.12 14.29
CA PRO A 108 -21.55 11.19 14.00
C PRO A 108 -21.76 11.08 12.48
N PHE A 109 -22.05 9.88 12.00
CA PHE A 109 -22.38 9.66 10.59
C PHE A 109 -23.68 10.38 10.24
N ARG A 110 -23.63 11.21 9.20
CA ARG A 110 -24.80 11.85 8.60
C ARG A 110 -25.00 11.26 7.21
N PRO A 111 -26.15 10.63 6.91
CA PRO A 111 -26.40 10.09 5.58
C PRO A 111 -26.37 11.21 4.54
N PRO A 112 -25.87 10.94 3.32
CA PRO A 112 -25.84 11.95 2.27
C PRO A 112 -27.28 12.33 1.87
N PRO A 113 -27.58 13.63 1.70
CA PRO A 113 -28.86 14.07 1.16
C PRO A 113 -29.10 13.55 -0.27
N THR A 114 -30.37 13.54 -0.68
CA THR A 114 -30.80 13.08 -2.01
C THR A 114 -30.12 13.81 -3.18
N SER A 115 -29.65 15.05 -2.95
CA SER A 115 -28.90 15.84 -3.94
C SER A 115 -27.54 15.26 -4.29
N HIS A 116 -26.91 14.50 -3.39
CA HIS A 116 -25.62 13.86 -3.62
C HIS A 116 -25.83 12.49 -4.27
N MET A 117 -26.01 12.50 -5.59
CA MET A 117 -26.21 11.28 -6.40
C MET A 117 -24.91 10.59 -6.83
N LEU A 118 -23.79 11.32 -6.84
CA LEU A 118 -22.51 10.83 -7.34
C LEU A 118 -21.71 10.13 -6.25
N GLN A 119 -21.21 8.94 -6.53
CA GLN A 119 -20.33 8.19 -5.64
C GLN A 119 -18.93 8.09 -6.26
N PHE A 120 -17.92 8.62 -5.57
CA PHE A 120 -16.53 8.54 -5.97
C PHE A 120 -15.77 7.58 -5.05
N GLU A 121 -15.14 6.58 -5.63
CA GLU A 121 -14.28 5.62 -4.95
C GLU A 121 -12.81 5.92 -5.27
N ARG A 122 -11.98 5.93 -4.23
CA ARG A 122 -10.53 6.05 -4.33
C ARG A 122 -9.87 5.04 -3.39
N SER A 123 -8.85 4.36 -3.86
CA SER A 123 -7.97 3.54 -3.02
C SER A 123 -6.80 4.39 -2.52
N VAL A 124 -6.39 4.18 -1.27
CA VAL A 124 -5.11 4.70 -0.75
C VAL A 124 -4.39 3.58 -0.04
N THR A 125 -3.21 3.27 -0.54
CA THR A 125 -2.30 2.33 0.09
C THR A 125 -1.47 3.06 1.13
N MET A 126 -1.47 2.56 2.37
CA MET A 126 -0.73 3.19 3.47
C MET A 126 0.72 2.70 3.47
N GLY A 127 1.68 3.62 3.57
CA GLY A 127 3.11 3.33 3.73
C GLY A 127 3.94 3.44 2.45
N GLU A 128 3.38 3.10 1.30
CA GLU A 128 4.05 3.29 0.00
C GLU A 128 3.58 4.59 -0.66
N LYS A 129 4.51 5.35 -1.22
CA LYS A 129 4.19 6.60 -1.93
C LYS A 129 4.19 6.33 -3.44
N HIS A 130 3.17 6.83 -4.12
CA HIS A 130 3.07 6.90 -5.59
C HIS A 130 2.74 5.60 -6.34
N LEU A 131 2.01 4.68 -5.72
CA LEU A 131 1.42 3.54 -6.44
C LEU A 131 0.46 4.04 -7.53
N ALA A 132 0.49 3.36 -8.69
CA ALA A 132 -0.41 3.66 -9.80
C ALA A 132 -1.89 3.51 -9.40
N GLY A 133 -2.18 2.58 -8.49
CA GLY A 133 -3.54 2.34 -7.96
C GLY A 133 -4.12 3.55 -7.22
N ASP A 134 -3.31 4.32 -6.49
CA ASP A 134 -3.80 5.44 -5.67
C ASP A 134 -4.29 6.63 -6.51
N ARG A 135 -3.87 6.70 -7.78
CA ARG A 135 -4.28 7.78 -8.70
C ARG A 135 -5.65 7.51 -9.30
N LYS A 136 -6.03 6.25 -9.44
CA LYS A 136 -7.28 5.83 -10.08
C LYS A 136 -8.46 6.31 -9.24
N VAL A 137 -9.46 6.86 -9.93
CA VAL A 137 -10.75 7.21 -9.33
C VAL A 137 -11.83 6.47 -10.10
N VAL A 138 -12.81 5.93 -9.38
CA VAL A 138 -14.00 5.31 -9.97
C VAL A 138 -15.21 6.16 -9.61
N LEU A 139 -16.04 6.44 -10.60
CA LEU A 139 -17.32 7.11 -10.47
C LEU A 139 -18.44 6.09 -10.69
N ARG A 140 -19.39 6.09 -9.75
CA ARG A 140 -20.59 5.26 -9.73
C ARG A 140 -21.81 6.16 -9.63
N VAL A 141 -22.76 6.02 -10.56
CA VAL A 141 -23.97 6.85 -10.63
C VAL A 141 -25.15 6.00 -11.07
N GLN A 142 -26.30 6.16 -10.41
CA GLN A 142 -27.55 5.56 -10.88
C GLN A 142 -28.19 6.43 -11.96
N VAL A 143 -28.51 5.85 -13.11
CA VAL A 143 -29.02 6.60 -14.27
C VAL A 143 -30.40 7.18 -13.98
N ALA A 144 -31.27 6.44 -13.28
CA ALA A 144 -32.57 6.94 -12.84
C ALA A 144 -32.51 8.23 -12.01
N ARG A 145 -31.42 8.47 -11.26
CA ARG A 145 -31.27 9.66 -10.41
C ARG A 145 -30.80 10.91 -11.15
N LEU A 146 -30.37 10.79 -12.41
CA LEU A 146 -29.93 11.91 -13.25
C LEU A 146 -31.10 12.78 -13.74
N GLY A 147 -32.35 12.31 -13.62
CA GLY A 147 -33.54 13.05 -14.04
C GLY A 147 -33.74 13.16 -15.55
N LEU A 148 -33.03 12.35 -16.34
CA LEU A 148 -33.23 12.24 -17.80
C LEU A 148 -34.47 11.37 -18.09
N LYS A 149 -35.26 11.72 -19.11
CA LYS A 149 -36.50 11.01 -19.47
C LYS A 149 -36.60 10.78 -20.98
N GLY A 150 -37.28 9.70 -21.37
CA GLY A 150 -37.63 9.40 -22.76
C GLY A 150 -36.42 9.35 -23.69
N PRO A 151 -36.37 10.16 -24.76
CA PRO A 151 -35.30 10.11 -25.77
C PRO A 151 -33.93 10.51 -25.21
N ALA A 152 -33.88 11.44 -24.24
CA ALA A 152 -32.61 11.86 -23.62
C ALA A 152 -31.97 10.76 -22.77
N LEU A 153 -32.78 9.95 -22.08
CA LEU A 153 -32.29 8.80 -21.32
C LEU A 153 -31.76 7.73 -22.29
N HIS A 154 -32.52 7.43 -23.35
CA HIS A 154 -32.12 6.48 -24.37
C HIS A 154 -30.76 6.86 -24.99
N LYS A 155 -30.62 8.12 -25.42
CA LYS A 155 -29.37 8.68 -25.93
C LYS A 155 -28.23 8.59 -24.91
N PHE A 156 -28.49 8.91 -23.65
CA PHE A 156 -27.47 8.81 -22.59
C PHE A 156 -26.94 7.39 -22.42
N VAL A 157 -27.82 6.38 -22.43
CA VAL A 157 -27.43 4.97 -22.29
C VAL A 157 -26.64 4.50 -23.51
N LEU A 158 -27.03 4.93 -24.73
CA LEU A 158 -26.26 4.66 -25.94
C LEU A 158 -24.84 5.26 -25.87
N LEU A 159 -24.71 6.52 -25.45
CA LEU A 159 -23.41 7.19 -25.32
C LEU A 159 -22.54 6.58 -24.21
N ALA A 160 -23.16 6.10 -23.13
CA ALA A 160 -22.45 5.39 -22.07
C ALA A 160 -21.82 4.08 -22.56
N GLY A 161 -22.52 3.36 -23.43
CA GLY A 161 -22.08 2.08 -24.00
C GLY A 161 -21.86 1.02 -22.92
N SER A 162 -20.74 0.30 -22.99
CA SER A 162 -20.38 -0.78 -22.04
C SER A 162 -20.16 -0.34 -20.59
N ARG A 163 -20.20 0.97 -20.31
CA ARG A 163 -20.07 1.51 -18.95
C ARG A 163 -21.37 1.45 -18.15
N TYR A 164 -22.50 1.28 -18.85
CA TYR A 164 -23.81 1.13 -18.24
C TYR A 164 -24.05 -0.34 -17.88
N ASN A 165 -24.57 -0.60 -16.68
CA ASN A 165 -25.00 -1.94 -16.29
C ASN A 165 -26.54 -2.01 -16.32
N PRO A 166 -27.14 -2.85 -17.19
CA PRO A 166 -28.59 -2.96 -17.31
C PRO A 166 -29.27 -3.66 -16.10
N GLU A 167 -28.57 -4.50 -15.33
CA GLU A 167 -29.17 -5.18 -14.16
C GLU A 167 -29.36 -4.21 -12.99
N THR A 168 -28.39 -3.32 -12.75
CA THR A 168 -28.37 -2.44 -11.58
C THR A 168 -28.71 -0.98 -11.88
N ASP A 169 -28.98 -0.64 -13.14
CA ASP A 169 -29.16 0.74 -13.63
C ASP A 169 -28.02 1.69 -13.22
N GLU A 170 -26.79 1.17 -13.25
CA GLU A 170 -25.61 1.88 -12.74
C GLU A 170 -24.63 2.18 -13.87
N LEU A 171 -24.26 3.46 -14.01
CA LEU A 171 -23.12 3.89 -14.80
C LEU A 171 -21.85 3.80 -13.94
N LYS A 172 -20.89 2.99 -14.39
CA LYS A 172 -19.57 2.86 -13.76
C LYS A 172 -18.47 3.24 -14.73
N MET A 173 -17.68 4.24 -14.37
CA MET A 173 -16.51 4.65 -15.16
C MET A 173 -15.34 5.02 -14.26
N SER A 174 -14.12 4.80 -14.76
CA SER A 174 -12.90 5.08 -14.00
C SER A 174 -11.88 5.82 -14.84
N GLU A 175 -11.10 6.67 -14.19
CA GLU A 175 -10.04 7.45 -14.82
C GLU A 175 -8.76 7.34 -14.00
N SER A 176 -7.64 7.19 -14.70
CA SER A 176 -6.30 7.01 -14.11
C SER A 176 -5.19 7.62 -14.96
N ARG A 177 -5.53 8.38 -16.01
CA ARG A 177 -4.54 9.01 -16.90
C ARG A 177 -3.70 10.06 -16.20
N GLU A 178 -4.28 10.79 -15.26
CA GLU A 178 -3.64 11.94 -14.64
C GLU A 178 -2.77 11.54 -13.45
N THR A 179 -1.75 12.36 -13.19
CA THR A 179 -0.80 12.14 -12.10
C THR A 179 -1.45 12.19 -10.72
N SER A 180 -2.51 12.97 -10.55
CA SER A 180 -3.20 13.17 -9.27
C SER A 180 -4.64 12.65 -9.30
N SER A 181 -5.04 11.97 -8.22
CA SER A 181 -6.41 11.51 -7.99
C SER A 181 -7.43 12.67 -8.06
N LEU A 182 -7.07 13.86 -7.59
CA LEU A 182 -7.95 15.04 -7.67
C LEU A 182 -8.22 15.45 -9.13
N LEU A 183 -7.20 15.37 -9.98
CA LEU A 183 -7.34 15.71 -11.40
C LEU A 183 -8.16 14.64 -12.14
N ASN A 184 -7.92 13.36 -11.86
CA ASN A 184 -8.75 12.26 -12.36
C ASN A 184 -10.22 12.42 -11.95
N LYS A 185 -10.49 12.79 -10.69
CA LYS A 185 -11.84 13.09 -10.21
C LYS A 185 -12.49 14.23 -11.00
N LYS A 186 -11.75 15.32 -11.23
CA LYS A 186 -12.24 16.45 -12.02
C LYS A 186 -12.58 16.02 -13.45
N ARG A 187 -11.69 15.28 -14.12
CA ARG A 187 -11.94 14.77 -15.48
C ARG A 187 -13.16 13.85 -15.55
N LEU A 188 -13.39 13.03 -14.52
CA LEU A 188 -14.62 12.21 -14.43
C LEU A 188 -15.89 13.08 -14.29
N ALA A 189 -15.82 14.18 -13.54
CA ALA A 189 -16.93 15.11 -13.43
C ALA A 189 -17.20 15.84 -14.76
N ASP A 190 -16.13 16.29 -15.44
CA ASP A 190 -16.21 16.99 -16.73
C ASP A 190 -16.73 16.05 -17.85
N THR A 191 -16.32 14.78 -17.83
CA THR A 191 -16.83 13.78 -18.79
C THR A 191 -18.30 13.44 -18.53
N LEU A 192 -18.71 13.31 -17.26
CA LEU A 192 -20.12 13.10 -16.93
C LEU A 192 -20.98 14.32 -17.34
N SER A 193 -20.51 15.54 -17.08
CA SER A 193 -21.25 16.75 -17.46
C SER A 193 -21.37 16.89 -18.97
N ALA A 194 -20.30 16.56 -19.72
CA ALA A 194 -20.35 16.48 -21.18
C ALA A 194 -21.37 15.43 -21.66
N LEU A 195 -21.38 14.23 -21.09
CA LEU A 195 -22.37 13.19 -21.45
C LEU A 195 -23.81 13.64 -21.18
N ILE A 196 -24.05 14.33 -20.06
CA ILE A 196 -25.38 14.87 -19.73
C ILE A 196 -25.78 16.00 -20.68
N ALA A 197 -24.83 16.85 -21.07
CA ALA A 197 -25.06 17.92 -22.04
C ALA A 197 -25.44 17.34 -23.40
N GLU A 198 -24.65 16.38 -23.90
CA GLU A 198 -24.92 15.68 -25.17
C GLU A 198 -26.27 14.96 -25.16
N ALA A 199 -26.62 14.31 -24.05
CA ALA A 199 -27.91 13.64 -23.90
C ALA A 199 -29.11 14.60 -23.95
N ARG A 200 -28.92 15.89 -23.62
CA ARG A 200 -29.98 16.92 -23.68
C ARG A 200 -30.07 17.59 -25.05
N THR A 201 -29.03 17.52 -25.87
CA THR A 201 -29.02 18.10 -27.22
C THR A 201 -30.08 17.43 -28.10
N THR A 202 -30.89 18.25 -28.77
CA THR A 202 -32.04 17.83 -29.61
C THR A 202 -31.69 17.52 -31.06
N ASP A 203 -30.47 17.79 -31.50
CA ASP A 203 -30.06 17.68 -32.91
C ASP A 203 -30.17 16.25 -33.44
N ASP A 204 -29.70 15.29 -32.64
CA ASP A 204 -29.79 13.86 -32.92
C ASP A 204 -30.31 13.12 -31.68
N THR A 205 -31.41 12.38 -31.83
CA THR A 205 -32.09 11.66 -30.74
C THR A 205 -31.76 10.18 -30.70
N PHE A 206 -31.06 9.64 -31.71
CA PHE A 206 -30.72 8.22 -31.82
C PHE A 206 -31.92 7.27 -31.61
N ALA A 207 -33.10 7.63 -32.10
CA ALA A 207 -34.32 6.83 -31.92
C ALA A 207 -34.34 5.57 -32.80
N ASP A 208 -33.53 5.56 -33.86
CA ASP A 208 -33.35 4.48 -34.81
C ASP A 208 -32.38 3.38 -34.33
N VAL A 209 -31.49 3.71 -33.39
CA VAL A 209 -30.50 2.77 -32.85
C VAL A 209 -31.03 2.09 -31.60
N SER A 210 -31.13 0.75 -31.60
CA SER A 210 -31.54 0.01 -30.40
C SER A 210 -30.44 -0.04 -29.34
N LEU A 211 -30.82 -0.09 -28.06
CA LEU A 211 -29.88 -0.38 -26.96
C LEU A 211 -29.23 -1.76 -27.15
N ASN A 212 -27.90 -1.79 -27.25
CA ASN A 212 -27.11 -3.02 -27.29
C ASN A 212 -26.65 -3.37 -25.86
N PHE A 213 -26.89 -4.61 -25.42
CA PHE A 213 -26.45 -5.13 -24.11
C PHE A 213 -25.56 -6.38 -24.23
N ASP A 214 -24.97 -6.64 -25.40
CA ASP A 214 -24.17 -7.84 -25.69
C ASP A 214 -22.89 -7.93 -24.84
N TYR A 215 -22.45 -6.80 -24.29
CA TYR A 215 -21.30 -6.73 -23.38
C TYR A 215 -21.62 -7.22 -21.95
N TYR A 216 -22.89 -7.44 -21.62
CA TYR A 216 -23.31 -7.80 -20.27
C TYR A 216 -23.78 -9.26 -20.22
N ASP A 217 -22.98 -10.09 -19.56
CA ASP A 217 -23.30 -11.49 -19.30
C ASP A 217 -24.28 -11.63 -18.14
N TYR A 218 -25.58 -11.70 -18.43
CA TYR A 218 -26.60 -11.94 -17.41
C TYR A 218 -26.47 -13.33 -16.80
N LYS A 219 -26.27 -13.38 -15.49
CA LYS A 219 -26.22 -14.63 -14.71
C LYS A 219 -27.53 -14.82 -13.96
N PRO A 220 -28.45 -15.69 -14.41
CA PRO A 220 -29.70 -15.95 -13.70
C PRO A 220 -29.40 -16.51 -12.31
N LYS A 221 -30.02 -15.94 -11.29
CA LYS A 221 -29.92 -16.38 -9.90
C LYS A 221 -31.12 -17.31 -9.62
N PRO A 222 -30.96 -18.65 -9.64
CA PRO A 222 -32.07 -19.55 -9.37
C PRO A 222 -32.58 -19.32 -7.95
N LYS A 223 -33.90 -19.20 -7.81
CA LYS A 223 -34.58 -19.07 -6.52
C LYS A 223 -35.11 -20.43 -6.10
N PHE A 224 -35.16 -20.66 -4.79
CA PHE A 224 -35.80 -21.85 -4.25
C PHE A 224 -37.29 -21.88 -4.67
N PRO A 225 -37.78 -22.98 -5.25
CA PRO A 225 -39.19 -23.10 -5.62
C PRO A 225 -40.08 -22.97 -4.38
N LEU A 226 -41.00 -22.01 -4.39
CA LEU A 226 -41.94 -21.81 -3.27
C LEU A 226 -42.84 -23.03 -3.05
N GLU A 227 -43.10 -23.81 -4.10
CA GLU A 227 -43.89 -25.04 -4.05
C GLU A 227 -43.30 -26.12 -3.16
N TRP A 228 -41.98 -26.10 -2.94
CA TRP A 228 -41.27 -27.06 -2.09
C TRP A 228 -41.25 -26.63 -0.62
N LEU A 229 -41.74 -25.43 -0.30
CA LEU A 229 -41.93 -25.05 1.08
C LEU A 229 -42.98 -25.99 1.70
N PRO A 230 -42.72 -26.52 2.91
CA PRO A 230 -43.73 -27.29 3.61
C PRO A 230 -44.97 -26.42 3.77
N LYS A 231 -46.13 -26.93 3.36
CA LYS A 231 -47.40 -26.24 3.57
C LYS A 231 -47.61 -26.14 5.08
N THR A 232 -47.51 -24.92 5.62
CA THR A 232 -47.85 -24.66 7.02
C THR A 232 -49.31 -25.04 7.22
N GLN A 233 -49.59 -25.96 8.15
CA GLN A 233 -50.94 -26.36 8.55
C GLN A 233 -51.64 -25.25 9.33
#